data_AF-A0A7J5TLP7-F1
#
_entry.id   AF-A0A7J5TLP7-F1
#
_cell.length_a   1.000
_cell.length_b   1.000
_cell.length_c   1.000
_cell.angle_alpha   90.00
_cell.angle_beta   90.00
_cell.angle_gamma   90.00
#
_symmetry.space_group_name_H-M   'P 1'
#
loop_
_entity.id
_entity.type
_entity.pdbx_description
1 polymer ?
#
loop_
_entity_poly.entity_id
_entity_poly.type
_entity_poly.pdbx_seq_one_letter_code
_entity_poly.pdbx_strand_id
1 'polypeptide(L)'
;MAEATKHTITVDLDMFDKTPEEKTAHANEIAREFGVGEDALAAVEDFKKELTKHNAWDLPFMGYVNEDGYGYAYVPNAAITTTPYWDAHAAFLALPKDAQTAFAIRMLFTHRPVDRYGADMFLHYQRGISTNFIGTGANKY
;
A
#
# COMPACT_ATOMS: atom_id res chain seq x y z
N MET A 1 -9.68 -4.96 29.92
CA MET A 1 -9.52 -4.36 28.59
C MET A 1 -8.04 -4.48 28.24
N ALA A 2 -7.67 -5.46 27.42
CA ALA A 2 -6.29 -5.56 26.95
C ALA A 2 -6.04 -4.40 26.00
N GLU A 3 -5.01 -3.62 26.26
CA GLU A 3 -4.52 -2.58 25.36
C GLU A 3 -4.20 -3.28 24.03
N ALA A 4 -5.01 -3.02 22.99
CA ALA A 4 -4.71 -3.51 21.67
C ALA A 4 -3.34 -2.93 21.31
N THR A 5 -2.31 -3.77 21.27
CA THR A 5 -0.95 -3.36 20.97
C THR A 5 -1.00 -2.70 19.60
N LYS A 6 -0.96 -1.38 19.57
CA LYS A 6 -1.08 -0.59 18.34
C LYS A 6 0.25 -0.77 17.60
N HIS A 7 0.30 -1.74 16.70
CA HIS A 7 1.50 -2.02 15.93
C HIS A 7 1.71 -0.85 14.96
N THR A 8 2.87 -0.21 15.05
CA THR A 8 3.19 1.00 14.29
C THR A 8 4.33 0.70 13.34
N ILE A 9 4.12 0.90 12.04
CA ILE A 9 5.16 0.81 11.01
C ILE A 9 5.87 2.16 10.93
N THR A 10 7.19 2.15 11.08
CA THR A 10 7.99 3.33 10.81
C THR A 10 8.29 3.40 9.32
N VAL A 11 7.91 4.49 8.67
CA VAL A 11 8.19 4.73 7.26
C VAL A 11 9.29 5.78 7.17
N ASP A 12 10.52 5.32 6.97
CA ASP A 12 11.67 6.20 6.81
C ASP A 12 11.73 6.74 5.37
N LEU A 13 11.65 8.06 5.19
CA LEU A 13 11.72 8.68 3.88
C LEU A 13 13.09 8.48 3.20
N ASP A 14 14.16 8.19 3.95
CA ASP A 14 15.48 7.86 3.38
C ASP A 14 15.42 6.57 2.53
N MET A 15 14.41 5.72 2.75
CA MET A 15 14.16 4.56 1.90
C MET A 15 13.75 4.95 0.48
N PHE A 16 13.28 6.19 0.23
CA PHE A 16 12.80 6.58 -1.10
C PHE A 16 13.91 6.75 -2.13
N ASP A 17 15.14 6.97 -1.68
CA ASP A 17 16.33 7.06 -2.54
C ASP A 17 16.98 5.70 -2.83
N LYS A 18 16.46 4.62 -2.22
CA LYS A 18 16.94 3.24 -2.41
C LYS A 18 16.41 2.60 -3.69
N THR A 19 17.05 1.50 -4.11
CA THR A 19 16.59 0.75 -5.28
C THR A 19 15.22 0.09 -5.03
N PRO A 20 14.46 -0.26 -6.08
CA PRO A 20 13.21 -1.01 -5.93
C PRO A 20 13.37 -2.32 -5.16
N GLU A 21 14.51 -3.01 -5.32
CA GLU A 21 14.83 -4.27 -4.65
C GLU A 21 15.04 -4.05 -3.15
N GLU A 22 15.82 -3.03 -2.77
CA GLU A 22 16.07 -2.67 -1.37
C GLU A 22 14.76 -2.29 -0.65
N LYS A 23 13.91 -1.47 -1.30
CA LYS A 23 12.57 -1.12 -0.79
C LYS A 23 11.69 -2.34 -0.60
N THR A 24 11.69 -3.26 -1.58
CA THR A 24 10.88 -4.48 -1.53
C THR A 24 11.36 -5.42 -0.43
N ALA A 25 12.67 -5.59 -0.28
CA ALA A 25 13.26 -6.41 0.78
C ALA A 25 12.87 -5.87 2.16
N HIS A 26 13.05 -4.57 2.40
CA HIS A 26 12.70 -3.91 3.65
C HIS A 26 11.19 -4.03 3.97
N ALA A 27 10.33 -3.76 2.99
CA ALA A 27 8.88 -3.91 3.16
C ALA A 27 8.47 -5.36 3.46
N ASN A 28 9.16 -6.35 2.89
CA ASN A 28 8.89 -7.76 3.17
C ASN A 28 9.34 -8.17 4.58
N GLU A 29 10.45 -7.62 5.08
CA GLU A 29 10.87 -7.81 6.48
C GLU A 29 9.78 -7.31 7.43
N ILE A 30 9.31 -6.09 7.23
CA ILE A 30 8.20 -5.51 8.01
C ILE A 30 6.95 -6.38 7.89
N ALA A 31 6.54 -6.77 6.67
CA ALA A 31 5.35 -7.60 6.47
C ALA A 31 5.40 -8.92 7.25
N ARG A 32 6.57 -9.55 7.35
CA ARG A 32 6.77 -10.79 8.13
C ARG A 32 6.57 -10.57 9.63
N GLU A 33 6.88 -9.40 10.17
CA GLU A 33 6.56 -9.05 11.56
C GLU A 33 5.05 -9.06 11.85
N PHE A 34 4.23 -8.84 10.81
CA PHE A 34 2.77 -8.94 10.88
C PHE A 34 2.23 -10.34 10.51
N GLY A 35 3.10 -11.35 10.42
CA GLY A 35 2.73 -12.72 10.13
C GLY A 35 2.47 -13.03 8.65
N VAL A 36 2.84 -12.12 7.73
CA VAL A 36 2.73 -12.38 6.28
C VAL A 36 3.72 -13.47 5.87
N GLY A 37 3.21 -14.58 5.34
CA GLY A 37 4.00 -15.68 4.79
C GLY A 37 4.41 -15.49 3.32
N GLU A 38 5.29 -16.38 2.84
CA GLU A 38 5.83 -16.32 1.48
C GLU A 38 4.76 -16.46 0.38
N ASP A 39 3.70 -17.26 0.62
CA ASP A 39 2.59 -17.40 -0.34
C ASP A 39 1.86 -16.06 -0.57
N ALA A 40 1.69 -15.27 0.49
CA ALA A 40 1.10 -13.94 0.38
C ALA A 40 2.05 -12.99 -0.38
N LEU A 41 3.36 -13.04 -0.11
CA LEU A 41 4.35 -12.26 -0.85
C LEU A 41 4.41 -12.63 -2.34
N ALA A 42 4.22 -13.90 -2.68
CA ALA A 42 4.12 -14.36 -4.07
C ALA A 42 2.85 -13.84 -4.74
N ALA A 43 1.70 -13.88 -4.06
CA ALA A 43 0.45 -13.32 -4.58
C ALA A 43 0.54 -11.81 -4.85
N VAL A 44 1.34 -11.07 -4.06
CA VAL A 44 1.64 -9.66 -4.36
C VAL A 44 2.37 -9.52 -5.70
N GLU A 45 3.34 -10.37 -6.02
CA GLU A 45 4.03 -10.32 -7.31
C GLU A 45 3.10 -10.62 -8.49
N ASP A 46 2.18 -11.56 -8.32
CA ASP A 46 1.18 -11.85 -9.36
C ASP A 46 0.22 -10.68 -9.56
N PHE A 47 -0.22 -10.01 -8.49
CA PHE A 47 -1.02 -8.80 -8.59
C PHE A 47 -0.27 -7.67 -9.33
N LYS A 48 1.02 -7.48 -9.04
CA LYS A 48 1.88 -6.49 -9.73
C LYS A 48 2.02 -6.78 -11.24
N LYS A 49 2.07 -8.07 -11.63
CA LYS A 49 2.05 -8.44 -13.05
C LYS A 49 0.75 -8.03 -13.72
N GLU A 50 -0.39 -8.23 -13.06
CA GLU A 50 -1.69 -7.78 -13.58
C GLU A 50 -1.78 -6.24 -13.65
N LEU A 51 -1.32 -5.51 -12.63
CA LEU A 51 -1.21 -4.04 -12.67
C LEU A 51 -0.40 -3.56 -13.89
N THR A 52 0.70 -4.26 -14.21
CA THR A 52 1.56 -3.95 -15.36
C THR A 52 0.85 -4.23 -16.68
N LYS A 53 0.28 -5.42 -16.81
CA LYS A 53 -0.43 -5.90 -18.00
C LYS A 53 -1.62 -5.00 -18.36
N HIS A 54 -2.29 -4.43 -17.37
CA HIS A 54 -3.44 -3.57 -17.54
C HIS A 54 -3.12 -2.07 -17.51
N ASN A 55 -1.84 -1.69 -17.37
CA ASN A 55 -1.41 -0.29 -17.24
C ASN A 55 -2.15 0.47 -16.12
N ALA A 56 -2.32 -0.19 -14.97
CA ALA A 56 -3.11 0.31 -13.85
C ALA A 56 -2.27 0.88 -12.69
N TRP A 57 -0.94 0.91 -12.83
CA TRP A 57 -0.05 1.42 -11.78
C TRP A 57 -0.30 2.88 -11.41
N ASP A 58 -0.77 3.69 -12.36
CA ASP A 58 -1.08 5.12 -12.15
C ASP A 58 -2.46 5.33 -11.51
N LEU A 59 -3.21 4.27 -11.24
CA LEU A 59 -4.55 4.34 -10.67
C LEU A 59 -4.52 4.01 -9.17
N PRO A 60 -5.27 4.75 -8.33
CA PRO A 60 -5.31 4.48 -6.90
C PRO A 60 -6.01 3.14 -6.63
N PHE A 61 -5.29 2.16 -6.09
CA PHE A 61 -5.86 0.84 -5.81
C PHE A 61 -6.95 0.82 -4.72
N MET A 62 -7.05 1.89 -3.92
CA MET A 62 -8.06 2.05 -2.85
C MET A 62 -8.66 3.47 -2.72
N GLY A 63 -8.47 4.31 -3.75
CA GLY A 63 -8.98 5.70 -3.80
C GLY A 63 -7.97 6.78 -3.39
N TYR A 64 -8.26 8.05 -3.73
CA TYR A 64 -7.37 9.22 -3.59
C TYR A 64 -8.10 10.56 -3.81
N VAL A 65 -7.67 11.69 -3.18
CA VAL A 65 -8.02 13.09 -3.56
C VAL A 65 -6.86 14.06 -3.20
N ASN A 66 -6.40 14.99 -4.07
CA ASN A 66 -6.93 16.37 -4.17
C ASN A 66 -6.40 17.30 -5.33
N GLU A 67 -7.02 18.49 -5.50
CA GLU A 67 -6.37 19.77 -5.93
C GLU A 67 -6.37 20.81 -4.76
N ASP A 68 -6.93 20.48 -3.58
CA ASP A 68 -6.62 21.08 -2.25
C ASP A 68 -7.47 20.48 -1.11
N GLY A 69 -8.53 19.71 -1.39
CA GLY A 69 -9.31 18.96 -0.38
C GLY A 69 -8.66 17.63 0.06
N TYR A 70 -7.65 17.69 0.93
CA TYR A 70 -6.89 16.54 1.47
C TYR A 70 -7.77 15.41 2.04
N GLY A 71 -7.52 14.17 1.62
CA GLY A 71 -8.06 12.98 2.28
C GLY A 71 -8.04 11.71 1.43
N TYR A 72 -8.27 10.59 2.10
CA TYR A 72 -8.64 9.32 1.50
C TYR A 72 -10.14 9.30 1.25
N ALA A 73 -10.53 9.33 -0.03
CA ALA A 73 -11.89 9.01 -0.44
C ALA A 73 -11.87 7.63 -1.07
N TYR A 74 -12.74 6.74 -0.61
CA TYR A 74 -12.92 5.43 -1.20
C TYR A 74 -13.63 5.58 -2.55
N VAL A 75 -12.86 5.76 -3.62
CA VAL A 75 -13.34 5.96 -4.99
C VAL A 75 -12.91 4.77 -5.85
N PRO A 76 -13.53 3.58 -5.67
CA PRO A 76 -13.09 2.35 -6.33
C PRO A 76 -13.12 2.44 -7.86
N ASN A 77 -14.05 3.23 -8.42
CA ASN A 77 -14.17 3.41 -9.86
C ASN A 77 -12.97 4.15 -10.49
N ALA A 78 -12.16 4.86 -9.70
CA ALA A 78 -10.93 5.49 -10.17
C ALA A 78 -9.80 4.47 -10.43
N ALA A 79 -9.95 3.23 -9.93
CA ALA A 79 -9.04 2.12 -10.14
C ALA A 79 -9.30 1.34 -11.44
N ILE A 80 -10.31 1.74 -12.23
CA ILE A 80 -10.76 1.01 -13.42
C ILE A 80 -10.04 1.54 -14.66
N THR A 81 -9.33 0.65 -15.33
CA THR A 81 -8.85 0.84 -16.71
C THR A 81 -10.00 0.50 -17.67
N THR A 82 -10.20 1.30 -18.72
CA THR A 82 -11.30 1.06 -19.68
C THR A 82 -10.86 0.34 -20.95
N THR A 83 -9.55 0.26 -21.22
CA THR A 83 -9.00 -0.38 -22.42
C THR A 83 -7.57 -0.88 -22.20
N PRO A 84 -7.35 -2.20 -22.01
CA PRO A 84 -8.37 -3.23 -21.77
C PRO A 84 -9.15 -2.94 -20.48
N TYR A 85 -10.41 -3.37 -20.40
CA TYR A 85 -11.20 -3.20 -19.17
C TYR A 85 -10.61 -4.03 -18.04
N TRP A 86 -10.28 -3.40 -16.91
CA TRP A 86 -9.88 -4.11 -15.69
C TRP A 86 -10.02 -3.22 -14.46
N ASP A 87 -10.56 -3.79 -13.39
CA ASP A 87 -10.80 -3.12 -12.11
C ASP A 87 -9.72 -3.55 -11.11
N ALA A 88 -8.73 -2.68 -10.91
CA ALA A 88 -7.61 -2.96 -10.02
C ALA A 88 -8.03 -3.02 -8.55
N HIS A 89 -9.09 -2.30 -8.16
CA HIS A 89 -9.60 -2.31 -6.79
C HIS A 89 -10.33 -3.62 -6.48
N ALA A 90 -11.20 -4.08 -7.39
CA ALA A 90 -11.85 -5.39 -7.24
C ALA A 90 -10.81 -6.53 -7.21
N ALA A 91 -9.79 -6.45 -8.07
CA ALA A 91 -8.69 -7.42 -8.06
C ALA A 91 -7.89 -7.38 -6.75
N PHE A 92 -7.63 -6.20 -6.18
CA PHE A 92 -7.00 -6.05 -4.87
C PHE A 92 -7.84 -6.67 -3.75
N LEU A 93 -9.16 -6.42 -3.72
CA LEU A 93 -10.06 -6.99 -2.70
C LEU A 93 -10.18 -8.52 -2.79
N ALA A 94 -9.95 -9.10 -3.97
CA ALA A 94 -9.97 -10.54 -4.18
C ALA A 94 -8.69 -11.24 -3.66
N LEU A 95 -7.62 -10.49 -3.36
CA LEU A 95 -6.40 -11.06 -2.80
C LEU A 95 -6.64 -11.64 -1.39
N PRO A 96 -5.88 -12.67 -0.97
CA PRO A 96 -5.85 -13.09 0.42
C PRO A 96 -5.57 -11.93 1.37
N LYS A 97 -6.15 -11.97 2.58
CA LYS A 97 -6.05 -10.89 3.58
C LYS A 97 -4.61 -10.44 3.80
N ASP A 98 -3.68 -11.39 3.89
CA ASP A 98 -2.26 -11.14 4.17
C ASP A 98 -1.53 -10.59 2.95
N ALA A 99 -1.94 -10.96 1.73
CA ALA A 99 -1.41 -10.40 0.49
C ALA A 99 -1.84 -8.94 0.32
N GLN A 100 -3.08 -8.59 0.69
CA GLN A 100 -3.52 -7.20 0.73
C GLN A 100 -2.67 -6.37 1.72
N THR A 101 -2.43 -6.92 2.92
CA THR A 101 -1.58 -6.28 3.94
C THR A 101 -0.16 -6.08 3.41
N ALA A 102 0.43 -7.12 2.81
CA ALA A 102 1.78 -7.07 2.26
C ALA A 102 1.92 -6.05 1.11
N PHE A 103 0.94 -6.01 0.19
CA PHE A 103 0.92 -5.02 -0.88
C PHE A 103 0.85 -3.60 -0.31
N ALA A 104 -0.04 -3.34 0.64
CA ALA A 104 -0.15 -2.03 1.28
C ALA A 104 1.15 -1.63 2.00
N ILE A 105 1.78 -2.54 2.75
CA ILE A 105 3.07 -2.27 3.40
C ILE A 105 4.14 -1.88 2.38
N ARG A 106 4.21 -2.57 1.23
CA ARG A 106 5.13 -2.20 0.15
C ARG A 106 4.87 -0.81 -0.41
N MET A 107 3.60 -0.45 -0.59
CA MET A 107 3.21 0.88 -1.09
C MET A 107 3.61 2.03 -0.15
N LEU A 108 3.86 1.77 1.14
CA LEU A 108 4.42 2.80 2.03
C LEU A 108 5.80 3.30 1.58
N PHE A 109 6.60 2.40 1.00
CA PHE A 109 8.01 2.66 0.64
C PHE A 109 8.23 2.96 -0.85
N THR A 110 7.17 2.92 -1.68
CA THR A 110 7.26 3.30 -3.09
C THR A 110 7.17 4.82 -3.27
N HIS A 111 7.66 5.32 -4.40
CA HIS A 111 7.84 6.76 -4.63
C HIS A 111 6.52 7.53 -4.82
N ARG A 112 5.41 6.88 -5.15
CA ARG A 112 4.18 7.56 -5.53
C ARG A 112 3.37 7.98 -4.29
N PRO A 113 3.11 9.28 -4.08
CA PRO A 113 2.38 9.74 -2.91
C PRO A 113 0.95 9.16 -2.81
N VAL A 114 0.26 9.01 -3.95
CA VAL A 114 -1.10 8.48 -4.02
C VAL A 114 -1.23 7.08 -3.44
N ASP A 115 -0.33 6.17 -3.82
CA ASP A 115 -0.34 4.78 -3.36
C ASP A 115 -0.01 4.68 -1.87
N ARG A 116 0.92 5.52 -1.40
CA ARG A 116 1.33 5.59 0.01
C ARG A 116 0.20 6.01 0.94
N TYR A 117 -0.54 7.06 0.59
CA TYR A 117 -1.66 7.52 1.41
C TYR A 117 -2.83 6.51 1.38
N GLY A 118 -3.11 5.91 0.22
CA GLY A 118 -4.09 4.82 0.13
C GLY A 118 -3.72 3.62 1.01
N ALA A 119 -2.44 3.26 1.01
CA ALA A 119 -1.90 2.18 1.84
C ALA A 119 -1.95 2.47 3.33
N ASP A 120 -1.54 3.66 3.77
CA ASP A 120 -1.62 4.08 5.17
C ASP A 120 -3.04 3.99 5.70
N MET A 121 -4.02 4.50 4.93
CA MET A 121 -5.43 4.48 5.32
C MET A 121 -6.01 3.07 5.31
N PHE A 122 -5.64 2.23 4.34
CA PHE A 122 -6.01 0.81 4.37
C PHE A 122 -5.48 0.11 5.61
N LEU A 123 -4.20 0.29 5.94
CA LEU A 123 -3.57 -0.33 7.10
C LEU A 123 -4.23 0.15 8.39
N HIS A 124 -4.52 1.45 8.50
CA HIS A 124 -5.20 2.01 9.66
C HIS A 124 -6.62 1.44 9.84
N TYR A 125 -7.48 1.60 8.83
CA TYR A 125 -8.90 1.29 8.97
C TYR A 125 -9.23 -0.20 8.81
N GLN A 126 -8.50 -0.93 7.96
CA GLN A 126 -8.82 -2.33 7.65
C GLN A 126 -7.94 -3.33 8.40
N ARG A 127 -6.80 -2.89 8.98
CA ARG A 127 -5.88 -3.75 9.72
C ARG A 127 -5.57 -3.28 11.14
N GLY A 128 -5.93 -2.05 11.51
CA GLY A 128 -5.61 -1.49 12.83
C GLY A 128 -4.11 -1.21 13.02
N ILE A 129 -3.36 -1.13 11.92
CA ILE A 129 -1.92 -0.87 11.90
C ILE A 129 -1.72 0.63 11.67
N SER A 130 -0.94 1.28 12.53
CA SER A 130 -0.63 2.71 12.35
C SER A 130 0.70 2.88 11.63
N THR A 131 0.91 4.04 11.00
CA THR A 131 2.20 4.39 10.41
C THR A 131 2.78 5.63 11.10
N ASN A 132 4.09 5.73 11.08
CA ASN A 132 4.84 6.89 11.57
C ASN A 132 5.91 7.25 10.53
N PHE A 133 5.71 8.36 9.83
CA PHE A 133 6.65 8.84 8.83
C PHE A 133 7.78 9.62 9.49
N ILE A 134 9.03 9.23 9.21
CA ILE A 134 10.24 9.89 9.76
C ILE A 134 11.18 10.30 8.62
N GLY A 135 12.05 11.28 8.87
CA GLY A 135 13.00 11.78 7.88
C GLY A 135 12.73 13.23 7.47
N THR A 136 13.63 13.77 6.64
CA THR A 136 13.53 15.17 6.18
C THR A 136 12.35 15.32 5.21
N GLY A 137 11.40 16.20 5.51
CA GLY A 137 10.19 16.38 4.70
C GLY A 137 9.01 15.49 5.11
N ALA A 138 9.14 14.68 6.18
CA ALA A 138 8.01 13.99 6.76
C ALA A 138 7.06 14.99 7.43
N ASN A 139 5.81 15.03 6.94
CA ASN A 139 4.75 15.79 7.60
C ASN A 139 4.42 15.11 8.94
N LYS A 140 4.80 15.75 10.05
CA LYS A 140 4.36 15.36 11.38
C LYS A 140 3.02 16.05 11.64
N TYR A 141 1.93 15.34 11.45
CA TYR A 141 0.59 15.77 11.87
C TYR A 141 0.25 15.13 13.22
#